data_AF-A0A814JQB5-F1
#
_entry.id   AF-A0A814JQB5-F1
#
_cell.length_a   1.000
_cell.length_b   1.000
_cell.length_c   1.000
_cell.angle_alpha   90.00
_cell.angle_beta   90.00
_cell.angle_gamma   90.00
#
_symmetry.space_group_name_H-M   'P 1'
#
loop_
_entity.id
_entity.type
_entity.pdbx_description
1 polymer ?
#
loop_
_entity_poly.entity_id
_entity_poly.type
_entity_poly.pdbx_seq_one_letter_code
_entity_poly.pdbx_strand_id
1 'polypeptide(L)'
;MFLKRIIYFSRKTLRLYLQSSTMSTFTSRINMVTGNNEWIFVDDDDFDYNQELARSAFADMLHDHERNIQYEKAIIKTFFLLII
;
A
#
# COMPACT_ATOMS: atom_id res chain seq x y z
N MET A 1 -12.53 30.14 -31.30
CA MET A 1 -13.05 30.10 -29.91
C MET A 1 -13.60 28.73 -29.51
N PHE A 2 -14.36 28.04 -30.37
CA PHE A 2 -14.98 26.73 -30.06
C PHE A 2 -13.99 25.57 -29.88
N LEU A 3 -12.96 25.46 -30.72
CA LEU A 3 -11.94 24.40 -30.62
C LEU A 3 -11.21 24.40 -29.27
N LYS A 4 -10.91 25.59 -28.71
CA LYS A 4 -10.29 25.70 -27.37
C LYS A 4 -11.20 25.16 -26.26
N ARG A 5 -12.52 25.33 -26.38
CA ARG A 5 -13.51 24.79 -25.41
C ARG A 5 -13.63 23.27 -25.52
N ILE A 6 -13.59 22.71 -26.73
CA ILE A 6 -13.64 21.26 -26.95
C ILE A 6 -12.36 20.61 -26.42
N ILE A 7 -11.19 21.18 -26.70
CA ILE A 7 -9.91 20.70 -26.17
C ILE A 7 -9.86 20.81 -24.63
N TYR A 8 -10.35 21.92 -24.06
CA TYR A 8 -10.44 22.09 -22.61
C TYR A 8 -11.38 21.06 -21.96
N PHE A 9 -12.54 20.82 -22.57
CA PHE A 9 -13.52 19.84 -22.10
C PHE A 9 -12.96 18.42 -22.17
N SER A 10 -12.35 18.04 -23.30
CA SER A 10 -11.68 16.75 -23.49
C SER A 10 -10.54 16.53 -22.49
N ARG A 11 -9.74 17.58 -22.21
CA ARG A 11 -8.69 17.53 -21.17
C ARG A 11 -9.26 17.37 -19.77
N LYS A 12 -10.40 18.01 -19.46
CA LYS A 12 -11.06 17.88 -18.15
C LYS A 12 -11.62 16.47 -17.96
N THR A 13 -12.23 15.89 -18.98
CA THR A 13 -12.74 14.51 -18.94
C THR A 13 -11.62 13.48 -18.89
N LEU A 14 -10.51 13.69 -19.61
CA LEU A 14 -9.31 12.84 -19.51
C LEU A 14 -8.66 12.92 -18.12
N ARG A 15 -8.59 14.12 -17.52
CA ARG A 15 -8.05 14.29 -16.16
C ARG A 15 -8.88 13.55 -15.12
N LEU A 16 -10.21 13.57 -15.25
CA LEU A 16 -11.12 12.83 -14.36
C LEU A 16 -10.98 11.31 -14.55
N TYR A 17 -10.78 10.83 -15.78
CA TYR A 17 -10.55 9.41 -16.05
C TYR A 17 -9.19 8.92 -15.54
N LEU A 18 -8.13 9.73 -15.66
CA LEU A 18 -6.79 9.42 -15.12
C LEU A 18 -6.70 9.53 -13.59
N GLN A 19 -7.67 10.20 -12.95
CA GLN A 19 -7.73 10.34 -11.50
C GLN A 19 -8.39 9.13 -10.82
N SER A 20 -9.07 8.26 -11.57
CA SER A 20 -9.82 7.09 -11.08
C SER A 20 -8.96 5.82 -10.90
N SER A 21 -7.65 5.91 -11.12
CA SER A 21 -6.76 4.75 -11.09
C SER A 21 -5.46 5.08 -10.36
N THR A 22 -5.53 5.89 -9.31
CA THR A 22 -4.39 6.11 -8.43
C THR A 22 -4.39 5.02 -7.37
N MET A 23 -3.53 4.01 -7.54
CA MET A 23 -3.32 2.98 -6.52
C MET A 23 -3.07 3.63 -5.17
N SER A 24 -3.65 3.05 -4.12
CA SER A 24 -3.53 3.57 -2.77
C SER A 24 -2.04 3.68 -2.38
N THR A 25 -1.60 4.92 -2.13
CA THR A 25 -0.17 5.24 -2.02
C THR A 25 0.08 6.10 -0.78
N PHE A 26 1.17 5.79 -0.07
CA PHE A 26 1.65 6.61 1.04
C PHE A 26 2.28 7.91 0.52
N THR A 27 1.76 9.05 0.97
CA THR A 27 2.33 10.38 0.70
C THR A 27 2.86 10.98 1.99
N SER A 28 4.10 11.47 1.94
CA SER A 28 4.74 12.18 3.06
C SER A 28 4.16 13.59 3.21
N ARG A 29 3.80 13.98 4.45
CA ARG A 29 3.44 15.35 4.83
C ARG A 29 4.21 15.77 6.07
N ILE A 30 4.55 17.05 6.15
CA ILE A 30 5.07 17.62 7.40
C ILE A 30 3.88 18.09 8.24
N ASN A 31 3.77 17.60 9.46
CA ASN A 31 2.81 18.12 10.43
C ASN A 31 3.27 19.51 10.89
N MET A 32 2.49 20.54 10.60
CA MET A 32 2.85 21.93 10.89
C MET A 32 2.82 22.28 12.40
N VAL A 33 2.15 21.46 13.21
CA VAL A 33 2.05 21.65 14.66
C VAL A 33 3.22 20.98 15.38
N THR A 34 3.61 19.78 14.96
CA THR A 34 4.68 19.01 15.64
C THR A 34 6.02 19.07 14.93
N GLY A 35 6.06 19.49 13.65
CA GLY A 35 7.24 19.46 12.79
C GLY A 35 7.63 18.08 12.27
N ASN A 36 6.91 17.02 12.66
CA ASN A 36 7.23 15.65 12.29
C ASN A 36 6.81 15.32 10.86
N ASN A 37 7.59 14.46 10.19
CA ASN A 37 7.17 13.85 8.94
C ASN A 37 6.17 12.72 9.24
N GLU A 38 4.96 12.85 8.69
CA GLU A 38 3.89 11.87 8.79
C GLU A 38 3.59 11.29 7.41
N TRP A 39 3.15 10.04 7.38
CA TRP A 39 2.70 9.39 6.17
C TRP A 39 1.17 9.38 6.15
N ILE A 40 0.58 9.95 5.10
CA ILE A 40 -0.86 9.87 4.84
C ILE A 40 -1.09 8.79 3.79
N PHE A 41 -2.15 8.01 3.98
CA PHE A 41 -2.66 7.13 2.95
C PHE A 41 -3.60 7.92 2.03
N VAL A 42 -3.33 7.94 0.74
CA VAL A 42 -4.23 8.52 -0.27
C VAL A 42 -5.01 7.37 -0.87
N ASP A 43 -6.26 7.20 -0.44
CA ASP A 43 -7.20 6.23 -1.01
C ASP A 43 -8.00 6.86 -2.16
N ASP A 44 -8.15 6.08 -3.23
CA ASP A 44 -9.00 6.40 -4.40
C ASP A 44 -10.31 5.57 -4.39
N ASP A 45 -10.41 4.58 -3.49
CA ASP A 45 -11.52 3.62 -3.41
C ASP A 45 -12.15 3.58 -2.00
N ASP A 46 -13.43 3.15 -1.91
CA ASP A 46 -14.19 2.97 -0.66
C ASP A 46 -13.68 1.81 0.25
N PHE A 47 -12.50 1.25 -0.04
CA PHE A 47 -11.93 0.12 0.70
C PHE A 47 -11.03 0.61 1.84
N ASP A 48 -11.33 0.18 3.08
CA ASP A 48 -10.55 0.56 4.27
C ASP A 48 -9.23 -0.23 4.39
N TYR A 49 -8.27 0.13 3.54
CA TYR A 49 -6.91 -0.42 3.56
C TYR A 49 -6.20 -0.15 4.89
N ASN A 50 -6.53 0.94 5.58
CA ASN A 50 -5.90 1.31 6.85
C ASN A 50 -6.22 0.27 7.93
N GLN A 51 -7.47 -0.19 8.00
CA GLN A 51 -7.89 -1.21 8.95
C GLN A 51 -7.20 -2.56 8.67
N GLU A 52 -7.13 -2.98 7.42
CA GLU A 52 -6.50 -4.26 7.06
C GLU A 52 -4.98 -4.22 7.25
N LEU A 53 -4.33 -3.10 6.91
CA LEU A 53 -2.89 -2.92 7.16
C LEU A 53 -2.59 -2.94 8.66
N ALA A 54 -3.39 -2.26 9.49
CA ALA A 54 -3.22 -2.29 10.94
C ALA A 54 -3.36 -3.71 11.53
N ARG A 55 -4.22 -4.55 10.94
CA ARG A 55 -4.39 -5.96 11.33
C ARG A 55 -3.28 -6.87 10.79
N SER A 56 -2.68 -6.54 9.65
CA SER A 56 -1.65 -7.35 9.00
C SER A 56 -0.34 -7.46 9.79
N ALA A 57 -0.08 -6.56 10.74
CA ALA A 57 1.09 -6.65 11.60
C ALA A 57 1.06 -7.90 12.49
N PHE A 58 -0.13 -8.49 12.73
CA PHE A 58 -0.34 -9.64 13.62
C PHE A 58 0.48 -9.56 14.92
N ALA A 59 0.59 -8.35 15.50
CA ALA A 59 1.31 -8.00 16.72
C ALA A 59 2.69 -8.66 16.88
N ASP A 60 2.73 -9.82 17.54
CA ASP A 60 3.96 -10.54 17.91
C ASP A 60 4.41 -11.53 16.83
N MET A 61 3.63 -11.69 15.76
CA MET A 61 3.88 -12.70 14.73
C MET A 61 5.31 -12.59 14.15
N LEU A 62 5.78 -11.39 13.79
CA LEU A 62 7.12 -11.22 13.24
C LEU A 62 8.23 -11.34 14.30
N HIS A 63 7.92 -11.07 15.57
CA HIS A 63 8.88 -11.06 16.68
C HIS A 63 8.92 -12.39 17.45
N ASP A 64 8.03 -13.32 17.14
CA ASP A 64 8.05 -14.70 17.67
C ASP A 64 9.23 -15.48 17.08
N HIS A 65 10.37 -15.35 17.76
CA HIS A 65 11.63 -15.98 17.38
C HIS A 65 11.57 -17.50 17.42
N GLU A 66 10.88 -18.09 18.38
CA GLU A 66 10.79 -19.54 18.51
C GLU A 66 10.07 -20.13 17.28
N ARG A 67 8.92 -19.56 16.95
CA ARG A 67 8.12 -19.97 15.79
C ARG A 67 8.89 -19.81 14.48
N ASN A 68 9.62 -18.71 14.31
CA ASN A 68 10.44 -18.47 13.12
C ASN A 68 11.54 -19.54 12.95
N ILE A 69 12.22 -19.91 14.04
CA ILE A 69 13.24 -20.97 14.03
C ILE A 69 12.63 -22.33 13.66
N GLN A 70 11.43 -22.65 14.15
CA GLN A 70 10.77 -23.92 13.82
C GLN A 70 10.36 -23.98 12.34
N TYR A 71 9.85 -22.89 11.78
CA TYR A 71 9.54 -22.82 10.35
C TYR A 71 10.80 -22.98 9.49
N GLU A 72 11.90 -22.32 9.84
CA GLU A 72 13.17 -22.46 9.14
C GLU A 72 13.65 -23.92 9.13
N LYS A 73 13.68 -24.58 10.29
CA LYS A 73 14.06 -25.99 10.40
C LYS A 73 13.18 -26.90 9.55
N ALA A 74 11.86 -26.67 9.56
CA ALA A 74 10.91 -27.47 8.78
C ALA A 74 11.14 -27.31 7.27
N ILE A 75 11.36 -26.07 6.81
CA ILE A 75 11.66 -25.76 5.41
C ILE A 75 12.95 -26.47 4.97
N ILE A 76 14.03 -26.33 5.75
CA ILE A 76 15.32 -26.95 5.47
C ILE A 76 15.17 -28.48 5.41
N LYS A 77 14.50 -29.08 6.39
CA LYS A 77 14.27 -30.53 6.43
C LYS A 77 13.49 -31.01 5.20
N THR A 78 12.46 -30.27 4.80
CA THR A 78 11.64 -30.62 3.63
C THR A 78 12.43 -30.51 2.34
N PHE A 79 13.23 -29.45 2.21
CA PHE A 79 14.12 -29.26 1.06
C PHE A 79 15.10 -30.42 0.90
N PHE A 80 15.76 -30.84 2.00
CA PHE A 80 16.66 -32.00 1.95
C PHE A 80 15.94 -33.30 1.62
N LEU A 81 14.70 -33.48 2.09
CA LEU A 81 13.91 -34.67 1.79
C LEU A 81 13.45 -34.71 0.33
N LEU A 82 13.29 -33.56 -0.34
CA LEU A 82 12.91 -33.45 -1.75
C LEU A 82 14.07 -33.66 -2.73
N ILE A 83 15.33 -33.63 -2.26
CA ILE A 83 16.54 -33.74 -3.10
C ILE A 83 17.11 -35.16 -3.16
N ILE A 84 16.62 -36.06 -2.30
CA ILE A 84 16.98 -37.49 -2.27
C ILE A 84 15.88 -38.28 -2.98
#